data_AF-A0A061D4Y9-F1
#
_entry.id   AF-A0A061D4Y9-F1
#
_cell.length_a   1.000
_cell.length_b   1.000
_cell.length_c   1.000
_cell.angle_alpha   90.00
_cell.angle_beta   90.00
_cell.angle_gamma   90.00
#
_symmetry.space_group_name_H-M   'P 1'
#
loop_
_entity.id
_entity.type
_entity.pdbx_description
1 polymer ?
#
loop_
_entity_poly.entity_id
_entity_poly.type
_entity_poly.pdbx_seq_one_letter_code
_entity_poly.pdbx_strand_id
1 'polypeptide(L)'
;MVYNSLTDVPRDFREGIDWLVALKRTGFESNLKAISDAVFNFLAHKPAGACQLPAFQQVKLNVKKFLGQEGLKDRRIVKPMLERFNRPKNQKSDFFARFFQSVGENGGRQIENNWGITGENILTKLAKSVDGCNTFLRNINVPAQYKSAYSSKATWDASCSTKPEDCAAIFVGITPMLYAGLMSLWDATDESAFRLTPDKARKELEDILNAMRYVNPDCRSSLSRLEVVNALRGIGIDELGTLGTLAEFWIDH
;
A
#
# COMPACT_ATOMS: atom_id res chain seq x y z
N MET A 1 5.74 13.59 14.90
CA MET A 1 6.88 13.79 13.98
C MET A 1 6.30 13.93 12.58
N VAL A 2 6.77 14.90 11.80
CA VAL A 2 6.33 15.09 10.41
C VAL A 2 7.54 14.79 9.53
N TYR A 3 7.38 13.88 8.57
CA TYR A 3 8.38 13.49 7.59
C TYR A 3 8.62 14.59 6.57
N ASN A 4 9.86 14.74 6.14
CA ASN A 4 10.24 15.74 5.13
C ASN A 4 10.68 15.10 3.82
N SER A 5 10.77 13.76 3.77
CA SER A 5 11.16 13.00 2.59
C SER A 5 10.19 11.83 2.35
N LEU A 6 9.96 11.48 1.08
CA LEU A 6 9.30 10.23 0.71
C LEU A 6 10.18 9.01 0.94
N THR A 7 11.46 9.19 1.25
CA THR A 7 12.33 8.10 1.72
C THR A 7 12.13 7.77 3.20
N ASP A 8 11.41 8.62 3.94
CA ASP A 8 10.99 8.31 5.31
C ASP A 8 9.89 7.23 5.26
N VAL A 9 10.14 6.10 5.92
CA VAL A 9 9.30 4.90 5.80
C VAL A 9 8.01 5.00 6.64
N PRO A 10 6.82 4.78 6.06
CA PRO A 10 5.57 4.69 6.81
C PRO A 10 5.59 3.61 7.89
N ARG A 11 5.07 3.95 9.08
CA ARG A 11 5.02 3.05 10.25
C ARG A 11 3.68 2.35 10.42
N ASP A 12 2.62 2.89 9.83
CA ASP A 12 1.27 2.39 9.91
C ASP A 12 0.47 2.77 8.66
N PHE A 13 -0.76 2.25 8.59
CA PHE A 13 -1.64 2.42 7.44
C PHE A 13 -1.93 3.89 7.11
N ARG A 14 -2.19 4.72 8.13
CA ARG A 14 -2.42 6.15 7.93
C ARG A 14 -1.20 6.81 7.30
N GLU A 15 0.01 6.55 7.80
CA GLU A 15 1.24 7.08 7.21
C GLU A 15 1.41 6.57 5.76
N GLY A 16 1.00 5.33 5.46
CA GLY A 16 1.03 4.80 4.09
C GLY A 16 0.08 5.52 3.13
N ILE A 17 -1.13 5.86 3.59
CA ILE A 17 -2.09 6.67 2.83
C ILE A 17 -1.53 8.09 2.63
N ASP A 18 -0.98 8.70 3.68
CA ASP A 18 -0.35 10.02 3.59
C ASP A 18 0.82 10.04 2.59
N TRP A 19 1.62 8.97 2.54
CA TRP A 19 2.72 8.81 1.59
C TRP A 19 2.20 8.84 0.13
N LEU A 20 1.13 8.10 -0.15
CA LEU A 20 0.50 8.10 -1.49
C LEU A 20 -0.10 9.46 -1.85
N VAL A 21 -0.76 10.12 -0.89
CA VAL A 21 -1.35 11.45 -1.11
C VAL A 21 -0.25 12.51 -1.31
N ALA A 22 0.92 12.36 -0.69
CA ALA A 22 2.05 13.26 -0.90
C ALA A 22 2.56 13.24 -2.35
N LEU A 23 2.38 12.14 -3.10
CA LEU A 23 2.69 12.08 -4.54
C LEU A 23 1.81 13.03 -5.37
N LYS A 24 0.58 13.32 -4.92
CA LYS A 24 -0.39 14.22 -5.59
C LYS A 24 -0.06 15.69 -5.54
N ARG A 25 1.04 16.06 -4.89
CA ARG A 25 1.46 17.45 -4.78
C ARG A 25 2.02 17.94 -6.13
N THR A 26 2.73 19.06 -6.10
CA THR A 26 3.27 19.72 -7.29
C THR A 26 3.89 18.71 -8.27
N GLY A 27 3.44 18.75 -9.52
CA GLY A 27 3.91 17.83 -10.56
C GLY A 27 3.29 16.43 -10.51
N PHE A 28 2.03 16.28 -10.10
CA PHE A 28 1.42 14.95 -9.93
C PHE A 28 1.61 14.01 -11.12
N GLU A 29 1.34 14.45 -12.35
CA GLU A 29 1.50 13.62 -13.56
C GLU A 29 2.96 13.19 -13.78
N SER A 30 3.91 14.12 -13.66
CA SER A 30 5.33 13.82 -13.78
C SER A 30 5.83 12.90 -12.66
N ASN A 31 5.36 13.11 -11.43
CA ASN A 31 5.69 12.29 -10.27
C ASN A 31 5.17 10.87 -10.46
N LEU A 32 3.91 10.73 -10.89
CA LEU A 32 3.29 9.44 -11.19
C LEU A 32 4.04 8.68 -12.28
N LYS A 33 4.43 9.36 -13.36
CA LYS A 33 5.24 8.74 -14.39
C LYS A 33 6.58 8.27 -13.84
N ALA A 34 7.28 9.12 -13.10
CA ALA A 34 8.60 8.81 -12.55
C ALA A 34 8.57 7.65 -11.55
N ILE A 35 7.59 7.61 -10.63
CA ILE A 35 7.43 6.48 -9.71
C ILE A 35 7.02 5.20 -10.44
N SER A 36 6.17 5.29 -11.46
CA SER A 36 5.74 4.12 -12.22
C SER A 36 6.92 3.51 -12.99
N ASP A 37 7.75 4.35 -13.61
CA ASP A 37 9.00 3.94 -14.25
C ASP A 37 9.97 3.32 -13.22
N ALA A 38 10.10 3.93 -12.03
CA ALA A 38 10.96 3.41 -10.96
C ALA A 38 10.48 2.06 -10.42
N VAL A 39 9.17 1.88 -10.21
CA VAL A 39 8.56 0.61 -9.77
C VAL A 39 8.72 -0.44 -10.84
N PHE A 40 8.47 -0.12 -12.11
CA PHE A 40 8.68 -1.05 -13.22
C PHE A 40 10.13 -1.54 -13.24
N ASN A 41 11.10 -0.62 -13.16
CA ASN A 41 12.52 -0.95 -13.14
C ASN A 41 12.91 -1.78 -11.91
N PHE A 42 12.39 -1.42 -10.73
CA PHE A 42 12.62 -2.15 -9.48
C PHE A 42 12.12 -3.60 -9.56
N LEU A 43 10.92 -3.81 -10.12
CA LEU A 43 10.35 -5.14 -10.31
C LEU A 43 11.09 -5.95 -11.37
N ALA A 44 11.52 -5.30 -12.47
CA ALA A 44 12.19 -5.96 -13.60
C ALA A 44 13.62 -6.44 -13.29
N HIS A 45 14.39 -5.66 -12.51
CA HIS A 45 15.82 -5.94 -12.31
C HIS A 45 16.13 -6.90 -11.14
N LYS A 46 15.09 -7.53 -10.58
CA LYS A 46 15.12 -8.55 -9.52
C LYS A 46 15.79 -8.14 -8.17
N PRO A 47 15.36 -8.76 -7.06
CA PRO A 47 15.56 -8.27 -5.70
C PRO A 47 16.70 -8.92 -4.90
N ALA A 48 17.67 -9.59 -5.54
CA ALA A 48 18.81 -10.16 -4.80
C ALA A 48 19.57 -9.08 -4.00
N GLY A 49 19.62 -7.85 -4.53
CA GLY A 49 20.09 -6.65 -3.82
C GLY A 49 18.99 -5.81 -3.15
N ALA A 50 17.71 -5.98 -3.51
CA ALA A 50 16.63 -5.17 -2.91
C ALA A 50 16.45 -5.47 -1.41
N CYS A 51 16.64 -6.73 -1.01
CA CYS A 51 16.68 -7.10 0.42
C CYS A 51 17.86 -6.48 1.17
N GLN A 52 18.87 -5.95 0.48
CA GLN A 52 20.01 -5.24 1.08
C GLN A 52 19.73 -3.75 1.25
N LEU A 53 18.66 -3.20 0.66
CA LEU A 53 18.29 -1.81 0.85
C LEU A 53 17.82 -1.60 2.30
N PRO A 54 18.40 -0.65 3.06
CA PRO A 54 17.97 -0.37 4.43
C PRO A 54 16.47 -0.05 4.55
N ALA A 55 15.94 0.71 3.58
CA ALA A 55 14.51 1.03 3.51
C ALA A 55 13.65 -0.23 3.39
N PHE A 56 14.10 -1.25 2.65
CA PHE A 56 13.37 -2.51 2.48
C PHE A 56 13.18 -3.23 3.81
N GLN A 57 14.24 -3.36 4.60
CA GLN A 57 14.18 -4.01 5.91
C GLN A 57 13.29 -3.24 6.89
N GLN A 58 13.38 -1.91 6.89
CA GLN A 58 12.56 -1.07 7.75
C GLN A 58 11.07 -1.16 7.39
N VAL A 59 10.73 -1.09 6.09
CA VAL A 59 9.35 -1.24 5.62
C VAL A 59 8.81 -2.62 6.01
N LYS A 60 9.60 -3.68 5.80
CA LYS A 60 9.21 -5.05 6.16
C LYS A 60 8.89 -5.21 7.64
N LEU A 61 9.69 -4.62 8.53
CA LEU A 61 9.42 -4.61 9.97
C LEU A 61 8.14 -3.85 10.31
N ASN A 62 7.93 -2.67 9.72
CA ASN A 62 6.74 -1.86 9.96
C ASN A 62 5.46 -2.56 9.49
N VAL A 63 5.48 -3.13 8.29
CA VAL A 63 4.36 -3.90 7.74
C VAL A 63 4.05 -5.11 8.62
N LYS A 64 5.06 -5.88 9.01
CA LYS A 64 4.88 -7.02 9.92
C LYS A 64 4.26 -6.58 11.25
N LYS A 65 4.75 -5.48 11.83
CA LYS A 65 4.20 -4.91 13.06
C LYS A 65 2.75 -4.49 12.89
N PHE A 66 2.39 -3.85 11.78
CA PHE A 66 1.02 -3.46 11.46
C PHE A 66 0.09 -4.68 11.33
N LEU A 67 0.48 -5.68 10.53
CA LEU A 67 -0.32 -6.89 10.33
C LEU A 67 -0.50 -7.69 11.63
N GLY A 68 0.45 -7.60 12.56
CA GLY A 68 0.38 -8.25 13.87
C GLY A 68 -0.43 -7.51 14.94
N GLN A 69 -1.05 -6.37 14.64
CA GLN A 69 -1.81 -5.61 15.63
C GLN A 69 -3.13 -6.30 15.99
N GLU A 70 -3.58 -6.09 17.24
CA GLU A 70 -4.94 -6.42 17.65
C GLU A 70 -5.96 -5.70 16.75
N GLY A 71 -7.08 -6.36 16.45
CA GLY A 71 -8.09 -5.89 15.48
C GLY A 71 -7.80 -6.29 14.03
N LEU A 72 -6.54 -6.63 13.70
CA LEU A 72 -6.12 -7.02 12.34
C LEU A 72 -5.61 -8.46 12.23
N LYS A 73 -4.76 -8.92 13.15
CA LYS A 73 -3.96 -10.16 12.99
C LYS A 73 -4.75 -11.42 12.65
N ASP A 74 -5.99 -11.53 13.14
CA ASP A 74 -6.85 -12.72 12.96
C ASP A 74 -7.84 -12.57 11.79
N ARG A 75 -7.81 -11.45 11.06
CA ARG A 75 -8.69 -11.21 9.90
C ARG A 75 -8.32 -12.13 8.75
N ARG A 76 -9.32 -12.50 7.94
CA ARG A 76 -9.22 -13.48 6.84
C ARG A 76 -8.07 -13.18 5.87
N ILE A 77 -7.87 -11.92 5.51
CA ILE A 77 -6.81 -11.50 4.57
C ILE A 77 -5.47 -11.31 5.28
N VAL A 78 -5.47 -10.84 6.53
CA VAL A 78 -4.26 -10.50 7.29
C VAL A 78 -3.53 -11.76 7.79
N LYS A 79 -4.27 -12.73 8.35
CA LYS A 79 -3.70 -13.94 8.94
C LYS A 79 -2.78 -14.73 7.96
N PRO A 80 -3.24 -15.12 6.75
CA PRO A 80 -2.37 -15.85 5.83
C PRO A 80 -1.18 -15.00 5.34
N MET A 81 -1.36 -13.68 5.22
CA MET A 81 -0.28 -12.76 4.87
C MET A 81 0.80 -12.74 5.96
N LEU A 82 0.39 -12.60 7.22
CA LEU A 82 1.28 -12.59 8.38
C LEU A 82 2.02 -13.92 8.56
N GLU A 83 1.34 -15.05 8.34
CA GLU A 83 1.95 -16.37 8.34
C GLU A 83 3.09 -16.46 7.32
N ARG A 84 2.89 -15.95 6.10
CA ARG A 84 3.92 -15.94 5.05
C ARG A 84 5.09 -15.02 5.38
N PHE A 85 4.83 -13.83 5.94
CA PHE A 85 5.90 -12.95 6.44
C PHE A 85 6.79 -13.60 7.50
N ASN A 86 6.23 -14.54 8.27
CA ASN A 86 6.94 -15.25 9.33
C ASN A 86 7.64 -16.53 8.85
N ARG A 87 7.39 -17.01 7.63
CA ARG A 87 8.04 -18.22 7.11
C ARG A 87 9.53 -17.97 6.86
N PRO A 88 10.43 -18.86 7.35
CA PRO A 88 11.85 -18.82 7.01
C PRO A 88 12.04 -18.91 5.50
N LYS A 89 12.80 -17.98 4.92
CA LYS A 89 13.07 -17.93 3.48
C LYS A 89 14.20 -18.87 3.09
N ASN A 90 13.99 -20.16 3.32
CA ASN A 90 14.97 -21.21 3.00
C ASN A 90 14.72 -21.79 1.60
N GLN A 91 13.68 -21.31 0.91
CA GLN A 91 13.26 -21.78 -0.41
C GLN A 91 13.47 -20.64 -1.41
N LYS A 92 14.29 -20.88 -2.44
CA LYS A 92 14.26 -20.05 -3.65
C LYS A 92 12.81 -20.09 -4.13
N SER A 93 12.10 -18.97 -4.00
CA SER A 93 10.73 -18.87 -4.49
C SER A 93 10.77 -19.04 -6.01
N ASP A 94 10.38 -20.23 -6.47
CA ASP A 94 10.29 -20.61 -7.89
C ASP A 94 9.19 -19.81 -8.63
N PHE A 95 8.42 -19.01 -7.87
CA PHE A 95 7.40 -18.08 -8.34
C PHE A 95 7.94 -17.11 -9.39
N PHE A 96 9.18 -16.64 -9.24
CA PHE A 96 9.77 -15.65 -10.15
C PHE A 96 10.42 -16.25 -11.40
N ALA A 97 10.91 -17.49 -11.34
CA ALA A 97 11.37 -18.22 -12.52
C ALA A 97 10.21 -18.47 -13.49
N ARG A 98 8.99 -18.66 -12.95
CA ARG A 98 7.74 -18.73 -13.72
C ARG A 98 7.21 -17.37 -14.21
N PHE A 99 7.71 -16.25 -13.68
CA PHE A 99 7.22 -14.90 -13.99
C PHE A 99 7.93 -14.24 -15.17
N PHE A 100 9.24 -14.51 -15.37
CA PHE A 100 10.09 -13.87 -16.38
C PHE A 100 10.73 -14.89 -17.35
N GLN A 101 9.97 -15.86 -17.86
CA GLN A 101 10.54 -16.80 -18.84
C GLN A 101 10.91 -16.07 -20.15
N SER A 102 12.20 -16.11 -20.49
CA SER A 102 12.84 -15.77 -21.78
C SER A 102 12.97 -14.28 -22.17
N VAL A 103 14.10 -13.66 -21.81
CA VAL A 103 14.77 -12.67 -22.68
C VAL A 103 15.54 -13.45 -23.73
N GLY A 104 15.05 -13.47 -24.97
CA GLY A 104 15.86 -13.87 -26.13
C GLY A 104 16.90 -12.78 -26.43
N GLU A 105 18.12 -13.18 -26.79
CA GLU A 105 19.33 -12.35 -26.98
C GLU A 105 19.25 -11.21 -28.00
N ASN A 106 18.08 -10.90 -28.58
CA ASN A 106 17.92 -9.84 -29.57
C ASN A 106 17.06 -8.67 -29.08
N GLY A 107 17.72 -7.69 -28.45
CA GLY A 107 17.51 -6.25 -28.70
C GLY A 107 16.15 -5.58 -28.41
N GLY A 108 15.12 -6.28 -27.93
CA GLY A 108 13.83 -5.69 -27.58
C GLY A 108 13.37 -6.15 -26.20
N ARG A 109 13.26 -5.23 -25.21
CA ARG A 109 12.78 -5.55 -23.86
C ARG A 109 11.27 -5.80 -23.88
N GLN A 110 10.83 -6.97 -24.32
CA GLN A 110 9.50 -7.47 -24.02
C GLN A 110 9.60 -8.47 -22.89
N ILE A 111 9.31 -8.00 -21.69
CA ILE A 111 8.98 -8.86 -20.55
C ILE A 111 7.52 -9.26 -20.76
N GLU A 112 7.27 -10.43 -21.31
CA GLU A 112 5.94 -11.05 -21.21
C GLU A 112 5.77 -11.57 -19.78
N ASN A 113 5.06 -10.80 -18.96
CA ASN A 113 4.71 -11.20 -17.61
C ASN A 113 3.30 -11.80 -17.59
N ASN A 114 3.14 -12.94 -16.94
CA ASN A 114 1.85 -13.62 -16.73
C ASN A 114 0.79 -12.77 -15.97
N TRP A 115 1.15 -11.57 -15.50
CA TRP A 115 0.28 -10.62 -14.79
C TRP A 115 0.02 -9.32 -15.57
N GLY A 116 0.54 -9.16 -16.79
CA GLY A 116 0.29 -7.98 -17.64
C GLY A 116 0.81 -6.66 -17.05
N ILE A 117 1.90 -6.69 -16.28
CA ILE A 117 2.50 -5.50 -15.65
C ILE A 117 3.37 -4.76 -16.66
N THR A 118 2.78 -3.86 -17.44
CA THR A 118 3.53 -2.89 -18.26
C THR A 118 3.72 -1.58 -17.49
N GLY A 119 4.68 -0.73 -17.89
CA GLY A 119 4.83 0.60 -17.29
C GLY A 119 3.55 1.44 -17.38
N GLU A 120 2.81 1.35 -18.49
CA GLU A 120 1.52 2.02 -18.69
C GLU A 120 0.42 1.47 -17.75
N ASN A 121 0.40 0.15 -17.53
CA ASN A 121 -0.55 -0.47 -16.60
C ASN A 121 -0.23 -0.09 -15.15
N ILE A 122 1.05 -0.05 -14.75
CA ILE A 122 1.46 0.44 -13.42
C ILE A 122 1.01 1.89 -13.24
N LEU A 123 1.29 2.76 -14.22
CA LEU A 123 0.93 4.17 -14.16
C LEU A 123 -0.58 4.37 -13.94
N THR A 124 -1.39 3.73 -14.79
CA THR A 124 -2.85 3.84 -14.72
C THR A 124 -3.37 3.33 -13.37
N LYS A 125 -2.91 2.16 -12.93
CA LYS A 125 -3.36 1.54 -11.68
C LYS A 125 -2.89 2.31 -10.45
N LEU A 126 -1.68 2.86 -10.49
CA LEU A 126 -1.15 3.70 -9.42
C LEU A 126 -1.91 5.01 -9.31
N ALA A 127 -2.18 5.69 -10.43
CA ALA A 127 -2.97 6.91 -10.46
C ALA A 127 -4.34 6.70 -9.78
N LYS A 128 -5.04 5.62 -10.15
CA LYS A 128 -6.32 5.25 -9.53
C LYS A 128 -6.18 4.92 -8.05
N SER A 129 -5.14 4.18 -7.65
CA SER A 129 -4.88 3.85 -6.24
C SER A 129 -4.66 5.11 -5.40
N VAL A 130 -3.88 6.07 -5.92
CA VAL A 130 -3.60 7.36 -5.28
C VAL A 130 -4.86 8.22 -5.22
N ASP A 131 -5.67 8.27 -6.28
CA ASP A 131 -6.96 8.97 -6.30
C ASP A 131 -7.97 8.37 -5.30
N GLY A 132 -8.04 7.04 -5.22
CA GLY A 132 -8.87 6.31 -4.28
C GLY A 132 -8.46 6.58 -2.84
N CYS A 133 -7.16 6.49 -2.53
CA CYS A 133 -6.63 6.78 -1.20
C CYS A 133 -6.85 8.25 -0.80
N ASN A 134 -6.71 9.20 -1.72
CA ASN A 134 -7.03 10.61 -1.48
C ASN A 134 -8.53 10.83 -1.21
N THR A 135 -9.39 10.13 -1.96
CA THR A 135 -10.84 10.17 -1.75
C THR A 135 -11.20 9.59 -0.39
N PHE A 136 -10.64 8.44 -0.04
CA PHE A 136 -10.80 7.83 1.27
C PHE A 136 -10.41 8.81 2.37
N LEU A 137 -9.20 9.37 2.30
CA LEU A 137 -8.69 10.26 3.32
C LEU A 137 -9.58 11.49 3.56
N ARG A 138 -10.03 12.15 2.48
CA ARG A 138 -10.92 13.33 2.55
C ARG A 138 -12.27 13.05 3.21
N ASN A 139 -12.75 11.80 3.16
CA ASN A 139 -14.06 11.43 3.69
C ASN A 139 -14.00 10.97 5.15
N ILE A 140 -12.87 10.42 5.60
CA ILE A 140 -12.72 9.95 6.99
C ILE A 140 -12.15 10.99 7.95
N ASN A 141 -11.43 11.99 7.42
CA ASN A 141 -10.71 12.95 8.24
C ASN A 141 -11.56 14.19 8.58
N VAL A 142 -11.12 14.92 9.61
CA VAL A 142 -11.63 16.25 9.94
C VAL A 142 -10.65 17.27 9.37
N PRO A 143 -10.99 18.05 8.32
CA PRO A 143 -10.00 18.83 7.57
C PRO A 143 -9.11 19.76 8.40
N ALA A 144 -9.67 20.40 9.44
CA ALA A 144 -8.92 21.34 10.30
C ALA A 144 -8.07 20.65 11.39
N GLN A 145 -8.32 19.37 11.66
CA GLN A 145 -7.68 18.62 12.74
C GLN A 145 -6.67 17.59 12.20
N TYR A 146 -6.89 17.11 10.97
CA TYR A 146 -6.03 16.14 10.34
C TYR A 146 -4.64 16.72 10.01
N LYS A 147 -3.61 16.08 10.56
CA LYS A 147 -2.21 16.40 10.27
C LYS A 147 -1.60 15.26 9.48
N SER A 148 -1.25 15.52 8.22
CA SER A 148 -0.54 14.54 7.40
C SER A 148 0.82 14.23 8.00
N ALA A 149 1.22 12.96 7.94
CA ALA A 149 2.54 12.51 8.36
C ALA A 149 3.66 13.09 7.49
N TYR A 150 3.38 13.50 6.24
CA TYR A 150 4.37 14.03 5.31
C TYR A 150 4.18 15.54 5.10
N SER A 151 5.21 16.33 5.41
CA SER A 151 5.23 17.79 5.22
C SER A 151 5.27 18.14 3.74
N SER A 152 4.90 19.37 3.37
CA SER A 152 4.96 19.87 1.98
C SER A 152 6.34 19.72 1.30
N LYS A 153 7.41 19.47 2.06
CA LYS A 153 8.77 19.22 1.55
C LYS A 153 8.96 17.80 1.01
N ALA A 154 8.16 16.84 1.46
CA ALA A 154 8.21 15.45 0.99
C ALA A 154 7.57 15.35 -0.40
N THR A 155 8.31 15.77 -1.41
CA THR A 155 7.94 15.67 -2.83
C THR A 155 8.78 14.59 -3.50
N TRP A 156 8.28 14.07 -4.64
CA TRP A 156 9.05 13.15 -5.47
C TRP A 156 10.40 13.75 -5.84
N ASP A 157 10.40 14.99 -6.33
CA ASP A 157 11.62 15.63 -6.81
C ASP A 157 12.69 15.77 -5.71
N ALA A 158 12.29 16.22 -4.52
CA ALA A 158 13.20 16.41 -3.40
C ALA A 158 13.68 15.09 -2.76
N SER A 159 12.90 14.01 -2.89
CA SER A 159 13.15 12.77 -2.15
C SER A 159 13.72 11.64 -3.00
N CYS A 160 13.25 11.53 -4.24
CA CYS A 160 13.37 10.33 -5.06
C CYS A 160 14.17 10.55 -6.35
N SER A 161 14.31 11.80 -6.85
CA SER A 161 14.97 12.06 -8.15
C SER A 161 16.39 11.52 -8.24
N THR A 162 17.16 11.55 -7.16
CA THR A 162 18.55 11.05 -7.13
C THR A 162 18.62 9.52 -7.09
N LYS A 163 17.71 8.88 -6.36
CA LYS A 163 17.71 7.43 -6.15
C LYS A 163 16.28 6.85 -6.19
N PRO A 164 15.66 6.80 -7.38
CA PRO A 164 14.25 6.44 -7.51
C PRO A 164 13.92 5.04 -6.98
N GLU A 165 14.90 4.11 -6.98
CA GLU A 165 14.71 2.77 -6.46
C GLU A 165 14.37 2.71 -4.97
N ASP A 166 14.83 3.68 -4.16
CA ASP A 166 14.52 3.71 -2.72
C ASP A 166 13.03 4.01 -2.51
N CYS A 167 12.48 4.97 -3.25
CA CYS A 167 11.05 5.29 -3.19
C CYS A 167 10.19 4.18 -3.83
N ALA A 168 10.66 3.54 -4.89
CA ALA A 168 9.99 2.36 -5.46
C ALA A 168 9.94 1.20 -4.44
N ALA A 169 11.05 0.93 -3.75
CA ALA A 169 11.10 -0.08 -2.70
C ALA A 169 10.14 0.24 -1.55
N ILE A 170 10.05 1.51 -1.13
CA ILE A 170 9.08 1.93 -0.12
C ILE A 170 7.66 1.73 -0.61
N PHE A 171 7.32 2.20 -1.81
CA PHE A 171 5.97 2.05 -2.37
C PHE A 171 5.56 0.59 -2.46
N VAL A 172 6.36 -0.25 -3.12
CA VAL A 172 6.09 -1.69 -3.23
C VAL A 172 6.00 -2.31 -1.84
N GLY A 173 6.87 -1.90 -0.92
CA GLY A 173 6.90 -2.45 0.42
C GLY A 173 5.75 -2.10 1.33
N ILE A 174 5.10 -0.94 1.16
CA ILE A 174 3.91 -0.59 1.94
C ILE A 174 2.63 -1.20 1.35
N THR A 175 2.66 -1.77 0.15
CA THR A 175 1.46 -2.35 -0.47
C THR A 175 0.80 -3.48 0.33
N PRO A 176 1.48 -4.39 1.06
CA PRO A 176 0.80 -5.37 1.90
C PRO A 176 0.01 -4.71 3.03
N MET A 177 0.54 -3.65 3.63
CA MET A 177 -0.13 -2.87 4.66
C MET A 177 -1.38 -2.17 4.10
N LEU A 178 -1.25 -1.53 2.93
CA LEU A 178 -2.35 -0.85 2.26
C LEU A 178 -3.43 -1.82 1.80
N TYR A 179 -3.05 -2.91 1.13
CA TYR A 179 -3.97 -3.94 0.66
C TYR A 179 -4.74 -4.58 1.82
N ALA A 180 -4.01 -5.07 2.84
CA ALA A 180 -4.63 -5.71 3.99
C ALA A 180 -5.55 -4.76 4.75
N GLY A 181 -5.15 -3.49 4.88
CA GLY A 181 -5.96 -2.50 5.54
C GLY A 181 -7.25 -2.16 4.79
N LEU A 182 -7.16 -1.85 3.51
CA LEU A 182 -8.33 -1.52 2.68
C LEU A 182 -9.30 -2.70 2.56
N MET A 183 -8.78 -3.92 2.38
CA MET A 183 -9.59 -5.14 2.40
C MET A 183 -10.29 -5.35 3.74
N SER A 184 -9.59 -5.11 4.86
CA SER A 184 -10.19 -5.25 6.20
C SER A 184 -11.34 -4.27 6.41
N LEU A 185 -11.23 -3.03 5.90
CA LEU A 185 -12.34 -2.08 5.95
C LEU A 185 -13.52 -2.52 5.07
N TRP A 186 -13.26 -2.98 3.85
CA TRP A 186 -14.31 -3.52 2.98
C TRP A 186 -15.06 -4.67 3.66
N ASP A 187 -14.34 -5.68 4.16
CA ASP A 187 -14.92 -6.82 4.89
C ASP A 187 -15.72 -6.36 6.12
N ALA A 188 -15.20 -5.40 6.88
CA ALA A 188 -15.87 -4.90 8.08
C ALA A 188 -17.11 -4.05 7.79
N THR A 189 -17.28 -3.57 6.56
CA THR A 189 -18.47 -2.82 6.13
C THR A 189 -19.55 -3.68 5.47
N ASP A 190 -19.40 -5.01 5.52
CA ASP A 190 -20.35 -5.96 4.97
C ASP A 190 -21.78 -5.73 5.51
N GLU A 191 -22.75 -5.74 4.60
CA GLU A 191 -24.15 -5.47 4.92
C GLU A 191 -24.75 -6.51 5.85
N SER A 192 -24.44 -7.78 5.58
CA SER A 192 -25.03 -8.91 6.30
C SER A 192 -24.55 -8.89 7.75
N ALA A 193 -23.27 -8.59 7.98
CA ALA A 193 -22.70 -8.43 9.32
C ALA A 193 -23.44 -7.35 10.14
N PHE A 194 -23.71 -6.19 9.53
CA PHE A 194 -24.44 -5.10 10.20
C PHE A 194 -25.93 -5.39 10.40
N ARG A 195 -26.54 -6.23 9.56
CA ARG A 195 -27.94 -6.65 9.72
C ARG A 195 -28.11 -7.74 10.79
N LEU A 196 -27.21 -8.71 10.82
CA LEU A 196 -27.30 -9.88 11.70
C LEU A 196 -26.74 -9.60 13.09
N THR A 197 -25.63 -8.86 13.17
CA THR A 197 -24.89 -8.60 14.42
C THR A 197 -24.38 -7.16 14.49
N PRO A 198 -25.28 -6.14 14.57
CA PRO A 198 -24.91 -4.73 14.44
C PRO A 198 -23.87 -4.25 15.46
N ASP A 199 -24.02 -4.62 16.74
CA ASP A 199 -23.10 -4.14 17.78
C ASP A 199 -21.70 -4.74 17.64
N LYS A 200 -21.63 -6.03 17.27
CA LYS A 200 -20.37 -6.70 16.96
C LYS A 200 -19.71 -6.07 15.73
N ALA A 201 -20.47 -5.85 14.65
CA ALA A 201 -19.96 -5.23 13.43
C ALA A 201 -19.45 -3.80 13.66
N ARG A 202 -20.17 -3.00 14.47
CA ARG A 202 -19.73 -1.65 14.85
C ARG A 202 -18.41 -1.68 15.63
N LYS A 203 -18.30 -2.55 16.63
CA LYS A 203 -17.08 -2.72 17.41
C LYS A 203 -15.91 -3.18 16.55
N GLU A 204 -16.15 -4.14 15.66
CA GLU A 204 -15.13 -4.64 14.73
C GLU A 204 -14.60 -3.56 13.78
N LEU A 205 -15.49 -2.70 13.26
CA LEU A 205 -15.10 -1.57 12.42
C LEU A 205 -14.27 -0.55 13.22
N GLU A 206 -14.67 -0.25 14.46
CA GLU A 206 -13.94 0.64 15.36
C GLU A 206 -12.53 0.09 15.67
N ASP A 207 -12.42 -1.19 16.00
CA ASP A 207 -11.15 -1.87 16.27
C ASP A 207 -10.20 -1.77 15.06
N ILE A 208 -10.71 -1.94 13.83
CA ILE A 208 -9.92 -1.80 12.60
C ILE A 208 -9.44 -0.36 12.39
N LEU A 209 -10.34 0.63 12.52
CA LEU A 209 -9.98 2.05 12.36
C LEU A 209 -8.92 2.48 13.39
N ASN A 210 -9.04 1.98 14.62
CA ASN A 210 -8.05 2.19 15.69
C ASN A 210 -6.68 1.61 15.33
N ALA A 211 -6.63 0.37 14.82
CA ALA A 211 -5.40 -0.28 14.35
C ALA A 211 -4.75 0.50 13.18
N MET A 212 -5.55 1.15 12.35
CA MET A 212 -5.09 2.01 11.24
C MET A 212 -4.64 3.41 11.67
N ARG A 213 -4.69 3.74 12.97
CA ARG A 213 -4.41 5.07 13.53
C ARG A 213 -5.37 6.18 13.07
N TYR A 214 -6.59 5.79 12.72
CA TYR A 214 -7.69 6.73 12.48
C TYR A 214 -8.53 6.88 13.74
N VAL A 215 -7.99 7.65 14.67
CA VAL A 215 -8.57 7.93 16.00
C VAL A 215 -8.87 9.40 16.17
N ASN A 216 -9.77 9.75 17.10
CA ASN A 216 -10.00 11.15 17.49
C ASN A 216 -8.70 11.80 18.02
N PRO A 217 -8.48 13.10 17.80
CA PRO A 217 -9.36 14.06 17.10
C PRO A 217 -9.15 14.11 15.58
N ASP A 218 -8.12 13.46 15.05
CA ASP A 218 -7.72 13.60 13.64
C ASP A 218 -8.76 13.02 12.65
N CYS A 219 -9.61 12.12 13.14
CA CYS A 219 -10.70 11.49 12.40
C CYS A 219 -12.05 11.85 13.00
N ARG A 220 -13.12 11.71 12.18
CA ARG A 220 -14.48 11.92 12.66
C ARG A 220 -14.80 10.91 13.76
N SER A 221 -15.36 11.39 14.86
CA SER A 221 -15.84 10.51 15.92
C SER A 221 -16.90 9.57 15.36
N SER A 222 -16.75 8.27 15.65
CA SER A 222 -17.73 7.23 15.35
C SER A 222 -18.20 7.20 13.89
N LEU A 223 -17.27 6.89 12.97
CA LEU A 223 -17.60 6.66 11.56
C LEU A 223 -18.64 5.53 11.42
N SER A 224 -19.76 5.83 10.79
CA SER A 224 -20.79 4.84 10.45
C SER A 224 -20.35 3.96 9.28
N ARG A 225 -21.00 2.79 9.12
CA ARG A 225 -20.81 1.90 7.96
C ARG A 225 -20.90 2.68 6.64
N LEU A 226 -21.97 3.47 6.46
CA LEU A 226 -22.21 4.19 5.21
C LEU A 226 -21.14 5.25 4.93
N GLU A 227 -20.61 5.91 5.97
CA GLU A 227 -19.52 6.87 5.81
C GLU A 227 -18.22 6.18 5.37
N VAL A 228 -17.89 5.00 5.94
CA VAL A 228 -16.71 4.23 5.53
C VAL A 228 -16.88 3.68 4.11
N VAL A 229 -18.04 3.14 3.76
CA VAL A 229 -18.34 2.69 2.38
C VAL A 229 -18.20 3.86 1.39
N ASN A 230 -18.75 5.03 1.73
CA ASN A 230 -18.61 6.22 0.90
C ASN A 230 -17.15 6.69 0.78
N ALA A 231 -16.35 6.54 1.84
CA ALA A 231 -14.93 6.83 1.79
C ALA A 231 -14.18 5.86 0.86
N LEU A 232 -14.56 4.59 0.86
CA LEU A 232 -13.96 3.55 0.02
C LEU A 232 -14.42 3.59 -1.45
N ARG A 233 -15.38 4.44 -1.82
CA ARG A 233 -15.96 4.47 -3.19
C ARG A 233 -14.94 4.65 -4.33
N GLY A 234 -13.77 5.23 -4.03
CA GLY A 234 -12.69 5.42 -5.00
C GLY A 234 -11.71 4.25 -5.08
N ILE A 235 -11.94 3.19 -4.30
CA ILE A 235 -11.05 2.03 -4.16
C ILE A 235 -11.86 0.79 -4.56
N GLY A 236 -11.80 0.47 -5.85
CA GLY A 236 -12.47 -0.68 -6.43
C GLY A 236 -11.61 -1.95 -6.40
N ILE A 237 -12.17 -2.99 -7.02
CA ILE A 237 -11.54 -4.31 -7.11
C ILE A 237 -10.21 -4.25 -7.89
N ASP A 238 -10.13 -3.40 -8.91
CA ASP A 238 -8.91 -3.27 -9.74
C ASP A 238 -7.74 -2.64 -8.97
N GLU A 239 -8.03 -1.61 -8.16
CA GLU A 239 -7.04 -0.95 -7.30
C GLU A 239 -6.55 -1.91 -6.22
N LEU A 240 -7.47 -2.62 -5.56
CA LEU A 240 -7.16 -3.67 -4.58
C LEU A 240 -6.36 -4.81 -5.20
N GLY A 241 -6.72 -5.27 -6.40
CA GLY A 241 -6.01 -6.31 -7.12
C GLY A 241 -4.57 -5.90 -7.45
N THR A 242 -4.34 -4.62 -7.77
CA THR A 242 -3.00 -4.10 -8.01
C THR A 242 -2.16 -4.06 -6.73
N LEU A 243 -2.71 -3.50 -5.65
CA LEU A 243 -2.03 -3.50 -4.35
C LEU A 243 -1.74 -4.92 -3.86
N GLY A 244 -2.68 -5.86 -4.06
CA GLY A 244 -2.51 -7.27 -3.77
C GLY A 244 -1.37 -7.91 -4.58
N THR A 245 -1.30 -7.63 -5.89
CA THR A 245 -0.20 -8.11 -6.76
C THR A 245 1.17 -7.66 -6.26
N LEU A 246 1.30 -6.38 -5.91
CA LEU A 246 2.56 -5.82 -5.40
C LEU A 246 2.86 -6.35 -3.99
N ALA A 247 1.83 -6.60 -3.18
CA ALA A 247 1.98 -7.16 -1.86
C ALA A 247 2.52 -8.59 -1.92
N GLU A 248 1.98 -9.41 -2.82
CA GLU A 248 2.44 -10.77 -3.12
C GLU A 248 3.93 -10.77 -3.52
N PHE A 249 4.31 -9.88 -4.44
CA PHE A 249 5.71 -9.67 -4.80
C PHE A 249 6.58 -9.40 -3.56
N TRP A 250 6.13 -8.50 -2.67
CA TRP A 250 6.92 -8.11 -1.51
C TRP A 250 7.05 -9.21 -0.46
N ILE A 251 5.97 -9.92 -0.15
CA ILE A 251 5.94 -10.97 0.87
C ILE A 251 6.95 -12.07 0.53
N ASP A 252 7.11 -12.39 -0.75
CA ASP A 252 8.01 -13.43 -1.21
C ASP A 252 9.49 -13.00 -1.20
N HIS A 253 9.83 -11.71 -1.04
CA HIS A 253 11.21 -11.16 -0.95
C HIS A 253 11.62 -10.60 0.44
#